data_AF-A0A370H5D4-F1
#
_entry.id   AF-A0A370H5D4-F1
#
_cell.length_a   1.000
_cell.length_b   1.000
_cell.length_c   1.000
_cell.angle_alpha   90.00
_cell.angle_beta   90.00
_cell.angle_gamma   90.00
#
_symmetry.space_group_name_H-M   'P 1'
#
loop_
_entity.id
_entity.type
_entity.pdbx_description
1 polymer ?
#
loop_
_entity_poly.entity_id
_entity_poly.type
_entity_poly.pdbx_seq_one_letter_code
_entity_poly.pdbx_strand_id
1 'polypeptide(L)'
;MHREILATVLRQVAGDDAAIEVATLDQAGDETLFEDMGFDSIALLEVLNRLKREHGIALDDDVLEQAKSPAQLVAAIDEERRNVA
;
A
#
# COMPACT_ATOMS: atom_id res chain seq x y z
N MET A 1 -1.77 -12.19 3.80
CA MET A 1 -0.39 -11.98 3.31
C MET A 1 -0.15 -10.61 2.68
N HIS A 2 -0.73 -10.23 1.54
CA HIS A 2 -0.39 -8.93 0.92
C HIS A 2 -0.82 -7.70 1.74
N ARG A 3 -1.92 -7.81 2.51
CA ARG A 3 -2.33 -6.81 3.51
C ARG A 3 -1.29 -6.63 4.63
N GLU A 4 -0.65 -7.71 5.07
CA GLU A 4 0.42 -7.66 6.09
C GLU A 4 1.67 -6.97 5.56
N ILE A 5 2.03 -7.26 4.31
CA ILE A 5 3.13 -6.59 3.62
C ILE A 5 2.83 -5.08 3.51
N LEU A 6 1.64 -4.72 3.00
CA LEU A 6 1.28 -3.32 2.83
C LEU A 6 1.22 -2.58 4.17
N ALA A 7 0.62 -3.16 5.22
CA ALA A 7 0.57 -2.56 6.55
C ALA A 7 1.99 -2.32 7.11
N THR A 8 2.91 -3.27 6.90
CA THR A 8 4.30 -3.15 7.32
C THR A 8 4.99 -1.98 6.63
N VAL A 9 4.88 -1.89 5.30
CA VAL A 9 5.52 -0.82 4.52
C VAL A 9 4.91 0.54 4.84
N LEU A 10 3.58 0.64 4.93
CA LEU A 10 2.89 1.89 5.31
C LEU A 10 3.36 2.38 6.68
N ARG A 11 3.50 1.48 7.65
CA ARG A 11 4.02 1.83 8.98
C ARG A 11 5.46 2.33 8.91
N GLN A 12 6.34 1.66 8.18
CA GLN A 12 7.73 2.10 8.02
C GLN A 12 7.83 3.50 7.38
N VAL A 13 6.95 3.82 6.42
CA VAL A 13 6.92 5.13 5.76
C VAL A 13 6.33 6.21 6.67
N ALA A 14 5.26 5.89 7.41
CA ALA A 14 4.65 6.81 8.38
C ALA A 14 5.51 7.00 9.65
N GLY A 15 6.44 6.09 9.92
CA GLY A 15 7.28 6.03 11.11
C GLY A 15 6.84 4.94 12.09
N ASP A 16 7.79 4.41 12.87
CA ASP A 16 7.57 3.27 13.78
C ASP A 16 6.47 3.49 14.84
N ASP A 17 6.14 4.74 15.18
CA ASP A 17 5.07 5.10 16.11
C ASP A 17 3.66 5.11 15.47
N ALA A 18 3.55 4.91 14.15
CA ALA A 18 2.27 4.94 13.44
C ALA A 18 1.42 3.70 13.76
N ALA A 19 0.17 3.92 14.18
CA ALA A 19 -0.82 2.87 14.49
C ALA A 19 -1.44 2.24 13.21
N ILE A 20 -0.61 1.80 12.28
CA ILE A 20 -1.04 1.14 11.05
C ILE A 20 -0.87 -0.36 11.20
N GLU A 21 -1.98 -1.07 11.31
CA GLU A 21 -2.04 -2.52 11.45
C GLU A 21 -2.85 -3.15 10.32
N VAL A 22 -2.77 -4.47 10.19
CA VAL A 22 -3.61 -5.21 9.23
C VAL A 22 -5.09 -4.95 9.49
N ALA A 23 -5.48 -4.89 10.77
CA ALA A 23 -6.85 -4.54 11.16
C ALA A 23 -7.27 -3.17 10.64
N THR A 24 -6.38 -2.17 10.64
CA THR A 24 -6.63 -0.85 10.04
C THR A 24 -6.98 -0.97 8.56
N LEU A 25 -6.21 -1.78 7.82
CA LEU A 25 -6.45 -2.03 6.39
C LEU A 25 -7.69 -2.89 6.12
N ASP A 26 -8.09 -3.75 7.06
CA ASP A 26 -9.31 -4.55 6.95
C ASP A 26 -10.58 -3.73 7.21
N GLN A 27 -10.47 -2.67 8.01
CA GLN A 27 -11.56 -1.70 8.18
C GLN A 27 -11.58 -0.62 7.08
N ALA A 28 -10.42 -0.35 6.46
CA ALA A 28 -10.31 0.56 5.32
C ALA A 28 -10.92 -0.07 4.07
N GLY A 29 -12.09 0.39 3.66
CA GLY A 29 -12.70 0.07 2.38
C GLY A 29 -12.14 0.92 1.24
N ASP A 30 -12.72 0.78 0.05
CA ASP A 30 -12.34 1.57 -1.13
C ASP A 30 -12.55 3.08 -0.96
N GLU A 31 -13.44 3.46 -0.04
CA GLU A 31 -13.73 4.86 0.32
C GLU A 31 -12.73 5.49 1.29
N THR A 32 -11.90 4.69 1.97
CA THR A 32 -10.89 5.20 2.90
C THR A 32 -9.62 5.55 2.13
N LEU A 33 -9.44 6.83 1.84
CA LEU A 33 -8.32 7.27 1.02
C LEU A 33 -7.03 7.34 1.82
N PHE A 34 -5.90 7.20 1.13
CA PHE A 34 -4.58 7.41 1.71
C PHE A 34 -4.41 8.82 2.29
N GLU A 35 -4.99 9.83 1.62
CA GLU A 35 -4.98 11.22 2.09
C GLU A 35 -5.70 11.37 3.45
N ASP A 36 -6.81 10.66 3.67
CA ASP A 36 -7.53 10.64 4.96
C ASP A 36 -6.72 9.98 6.08
N MET A 37 -5.81 9.07 5.70
CA MET A 37 -4.86 8.41 6.60
C MET A 37 -3.57 9.22 6.80
N GLY A 38 -3.44 10.39 6.17
CA GLY A 38 -2.27 11.27 6.28
C GLY A 38 -1.11 10.93 5.34
N PHE A 39 -1.34 10.08 4.33
CA PHE A 39 -0.34 9.79 3.30
C PHE A 39 -0.49 10.76 2.13
N ASP A 40 0.60 11.42 1.79
CA ASP A 40 0.71 12.22 0.56
C ASP A 40 1.29 11.39 -0.60
N SER A 41 1.33 11.98 -1.79
CA SER A 41 1.86 11.31 -2.98
C SER A 41 3.32 10.89 -2.86
N ILE A 42 4.15 11.63 -2.12
CA ILE A 42 5.58 11.29 -1.95
C ILE A 42 5.72 10.06 -1.04
N ALA A 43 4.95 10.02 0.04
CA ALA A 43 4.89 8.87 0.93
C ALA A 43 4.43 7.62 0.16
N LEU A 44 3.41 7.75 -0.69
CA LEU A 44 2.92 6.62 -1.50
C LEU A 44 3.95 6.15 -2.55
N LEU A 45 4.69 7.06 -3.18
CA LEU A 45 5.80 6.68 -4.05
C LEU A 45 6.89 5.92 -3.29
N GLU A 46 7.21 6.31 -2.06
CA GLU A 46 8.15 5.56 -1.22
C GLU A 46 7.59 4.17 -0.82
N VAL A 47 6.28 4.05 -0.59
CA VAL A 47 5.61 2.75 -0.37
C VAL A 47 5.81 1.84 -1.57
N LEU A 48 5.53 2.30 -2.80
CA LEU A 48 5.73 1.49 -4.02
C LEU A 48 7.20 1.08 -4.19
N ASN A 49 8.10 2.02 -3.97
CA ASN A 49 9.53 1.78 -4.04
C ASN A 49 10.01 0.71 -3.04
N ARG A 50 9.49 0.71 -1.81
CA ARG A 50 9.79 -0.31 -0.80
C ARG A 50 9.17 -1.66 -1.13
N LEU A 51 7.91 -1.69 -1.60
CA LEU A 51 7.27 -2.92 -2.09
C LEU A 51 8.12 -3.60 -3.17
N LYS A 52 8.68 -2.81 -4.09
CA LYS A 52 9.59 -3.31 -5.13
C LYS A 52 10.91 -3.82 -4.58
N ARG A 53 11.59 -3.03 -3.74
CA ARG A 53 12.93 -3.35 -3.22
C ARG A 53 12.93 -4.49 -2.20
N GLU A 54 11.96 -4.52 -1.30
CA GLU A 54 11.92 -5.43 -0.14
C GLU A 54 11.09 -6.69 -0.40
N HIS A 55 10.05 -6.59 -1.24
CA HIS A 55 9.10 -7.68 -1.48
C HIS A 55 9.04 -8.14 -2.94
N GLY A 56 9.76 -7.49 -3.86
CA GLY A 56 9.77 -7.83 -5.27
C GLY A 56 8.45 -7.53 -6.00
N ILE A 57 7.60 -6.66 -5.42
CA ILE A 57 6.32 -6.28 -5.98
C ILE A 57 6.53 -4.97 -6.75
N ALA A 58 6.65 -5.05 -8.06
CA ALA A 58 6.93 -3.90 -8.91
C ALA A 58 5.63 -3.34 -9.53
N LEU A 59 5.03 -2.37 -8.85
CA LEU A 59 3.92 -1.58 -9.41
C LEU A 59 4.47 -0.30 -10.04
N ASP A 60 3.89 0.11 -11.16
CA ASP A 60 4.18 1.41 -11.78
C ASP A 60 3.55 2.55 -10.97
N ASP A 61 4.13 3.74 -11.02
CA ASP A 61 3.66 4.91 -10.26
C ASP A 61 2.23 5.31 -10.70
N ASP A 62 1.88 5.02 -11.96
CA ASP A 62 0.53 5.19 -12.53
C ASP A 62 -0.55 4.42 -11.74
N VAL A 63 -0.17 3.36 -10.98
CA VAL A 63 -1.12 2.64 -10.12
C VAL A 63 -1.76 3.57 -9.09
N LEU A 64 -1.04 4.61 -8.64
CA LEU A 64 -1.54 5.56 -7.65
C LEU A 64 -2.64 6.45 -8.21
N GLU A 65 -2.84 6.51 -9.53
CA GLU A 65 -4.01 7.18 -10.12
C GLU A 65 -5.30 6.39 -9.88
N GLN A 66 -5.20 5.07 -9.81
CA GLN A 66 -6.35 4.16 -9.70
C GLN A 66 -6.53 3.63 -8.26
N ALA A 67 -5.43 3.37 -7.55
CA ALA A 67 -5.40 2.85 -6.20
C ALA A 67 -5.20 3.98 -5.18
N LYS A 68 -6.29 4.67 -4.86
CA LYS A 68 -6.32 5.79 -3.90
C LYS A 68 -6.57 5.35 -2.47
N SER A 69 -6.94 4.09 -2.26
CA SER A 69 -7.16 3.47 -0.95
C SER A 69 -6.24 2.26 -0.72
N PRO A 70 -6.01 1.87 0.54
CA PRO A 70 -5.27 0.64 0.85
C PRO A 70 -5.91 -0.61 0.24
N ALA A 71 -7.24 -0.68 0.22
CA ALA A 71 -7.97 -1.82 -0.35
C ALA A 71 -7.68 -1.97 -1.86
N GLN A 72 -7.71 -0.87 -2.61
CA GLN A 72 -7.39 -0.88 -4.04
C GLN A 72 -5.91 -1.20 -4.29
N LEU A 73 -5.00 -0.71 -3.45
CA LEU A 73 -3.58 -1.01 -3.60
C LEU A 73 -3.28 -2.49 -3.33
N VAL A 74 -3.95 -3.11 -2.35
CA VAL A 74 -3.86 -4.56 -2.12
C VAL A 74 -4.35 -5.33 -3.34
N ALA A 75 -5.45 -4.91 -3.95
CA ALA A 75 -5.96 -5.55 -5.17
C ALA A 75 -4.95 -5.44 -6.34
N ALA A 76 -4.30 -4.29 -6.50
CA ALA A 76 -3.24 -4.11 -7.49
C ALA A 76 -2.02 -5.02 -7.21
N ILE A 77 -1.63 -5.19 -5.95
CA ILE A 77 -0.57 -6.14 -5.56
C ILE A 77 -0.97 -7.58 -5.90
N ASP A 78 -2.21 -7.97 -5.60
CA ASP A 78 -2.73 -9.30 -5.93
C ASP A 78 -2.70 -9.57 -7.44
N GLU A 79 -3.06 -8.56 -8.25
CA GLU A 79 -3.04 -8.66 -9.71
C GLU A 79 -1.61 -8.81 -10.25
N GLU A 80 -0.68 -7.97 -9.80
CA GLU A 80 0.73 -8.07 -10.19
C GLU A 80 1.33 -9.44 -9.85
N ARG A 81 1.05 -9.94 -8.64
CA ARG A 81 1.53 -11.26 -8.19
C ARG A 81 0.94 -12.43 -8.97
N ARG A 82 -0.25 -12.25 -9.56
CA ARG A 82 -0.86 -13.24 -10.45
C ARG A 82 -0.24 -13.21 -11.84
N ASN A 83 0.13 -12.02 -12.34
CA ASN A 83 0.67 -11.85 -13.69
C ASN A 83 2.11 -12.39 -13.82
N VAL A 84 2.85 -12.46 -12.72
CA VAL A 84 4.24 -12.94 -12.64
C VAL A 84 4.33 -14.46 -12.30
N ALA A 85 3.21 -15.13 -12.02
CA ALA A 85 3.14 -16.56 -11.68
C ALA A 85 2.83 -17.44 -12.89
#